data_AF-A0A1G2XE97-F1
#
_entry.id   AF-A0A1G2XE97-F1
#
_cell.length_a   1.000
_cell.length_b   1.000
_cell.length_c   1.000
_cell.angle_alpha   90.00
_cell.angle_beta   90.00
_cell.angle_gamma   90.00
#
_symmetry.space_group_name_H-M   'P 1'
#
loop_
_entity.id
_entity.type
_entity.pdbx_description
1 polymer ?
#
loop_
_entity_poly.entity_id
_entity_poly.type
_entity_poly.pdbx_seq_one_letter_code
_entity_poly.pdbx_strand_id
1 'polypeptide(L)'
;MKDVLEGLYAKYNRRELIAPDPLQWVYKFNRKADMELAGFLSAALAYGRVEQINRDLGRVFDITGKRPAEFVGNFSNADRKRFADFKHRFTTGEDVADLFDVFKVMLGKWGSIEKCFAGSGVGGENILSALGAFCEQVGQIQRELGREFHRGLRYLFTSPADGSVCKRMNLFLRWMVRKDDVDAGLWKSFDKSQLIVPVDVHIARLTKILGFHSRETTSIKTAIEITAAFAKIEPRDPVKYDFALSRIGIVEGCTGKPSGYCANCELLIWCKKRAD
;
A
#
# COMPACT_ATOMS: atom_id res chain seq x y z
N MET A 1 20.41 -13.16 11.16
CA MET A 1 19.50 -12.31 10.33
C MET A 1 18.08 -12.37 10.88
N LYS A 2 17.47 -13.56 10.98
CA LYS A 2 16.14 -13.74 11.57
C LYS A 2 15.98 -13.01 12.91
N ASP A 3 16.86 -13.25 13.87
CA ASP A 3 16.76 -12.63 15.20
C ASP A 3 16.82 -11.09 15.17
N VAL A 4 17.62 -10.52 14.26
CA VAL A 4 17.68 -9.06 14.08
C VAL A 4 16.36 -8.53 13.51
N LEU A 5 15.79 -9.21 12.52
CA LEU A 5 14.50 -8.81 11.93
C LEU A 5 13.35 -8.98 12.93
N GLU A 6 13.36 -10.03 13.75
CA GLU A 6 12.40 -10.22 14.85
C GLU A 6 12.54 -9.13 15.92
N GLY A 7 13.77 -8.76 16.30
CA GLY A 7 14.02 -7.66 17.23
C GLY A 7 13.50 -6.32 16.70
N LEU A 8 13.75 -6.02 15.42
CA LEU A 8 13.22 -4.83 14.76
C LEU A 8 11.68 -4.85 14.69
N TYR A 9 11.11 -6.02 14.38
CA TYR A 9 9.66 -6.21 14.38
C TYR A 9 9.07 -5.93 15.76
N ALA A 10 9.60 -6.52 16.83
CA ALA A 10 9.14 -6.27 18.19
C ALA A 10 9.32 -4.79 18.62
N LYS A 11 10.40 -4.14 18.17
CA LYS A 11 10.67 -2.73 18.47
C LYS A 11 9.67 -1.78 17.82
N TYR A 12 9.33 -2.00 16.55
CA TYR A 12 8.59 -1.02 15.74
C TYR A 12 7.15 -1.41 15.41
N ASN A 13 6.79 -2.69 15.45
CA ASN A 13 5.45 -3.17 15.10
C ASN A 13 4.44 -2.92 16.22
N ARG A 14 4.11 -1.64 16.43
CA ARG A 14 3.24 -1.18 17.51
C ARG A 14 2.27 -0.13 17.01
N ARG A 15 1.02 -0.20 17.47
CA ARG A 15 -0.07 0.70 17.04
C ARG A 15 0.30 2.18 17.23
N GLU A 16 0.96 2.52 18.33
CA GLU A 16 1.35 3.91 18.62
C GLU A 16 2.42 4.46 17.65
N LEU A 17 3.14 3.58 16.94
CA LEU A 17 4.19 3.96 15.99
C LEU A 17 3.69 4.05 14.54
N ILE A 18 2.39 3.86 14.30
CA ILE A 18 1.80 4.03 12.97
C ILE A 18 2.02 5.48 12.50
N ALA A 19 1.70 6.48 13.31
CA ALA A 19 1.88 7.87 12.89
C ALA A 19 3.36 8.16 12.52
N PRO A 20 3.62 8.94 11.44
CA PRO A 20 2.65 9.64 10.59
C PRO A 20 2.17 8.83 9.36
N ASP A 21 2.29 7.50 9.34
CA ASP A 21 1.87 6.67 8.20
C ASP A 21 0.37 6.85 7.84
N PRO A 22 0.00 6.90 6.54
CA PRO A 22 -1.39 7.01 6.10
C PRO A 22 -2.34 5.91 6.59
N LEU A 23 -1.82 4.76 7.01
CA LEU A 23 -2.59 3.68 7.64
C LEU A 23 -3.39 4.18 8.86
N GLN A 24 -2.95 5.24 9.53
CA GLN A 24 -3.68 5.82 10.67
C GLN A 24 -5.13 6.21 10.33
N TRP A 25 -5.42 6.56 9.07
CA TRP A 25 -6.77 6.93 8.62
C TRP A 25 -7.72 5.74 8.58
N VAL A 26 -7.21 4.52 8.35
CA VAL A 26 -8.02 3.29 8.38
C VAL A 26 -8.65 3.12 9.77
N TYR A 27 -7.88 3.40 10.82
CA TYR A 27 -8.31 3.28 12.22
C TYR A 27 -9.17 4.45 12.71
N LYS A 28 -9.53 5.41 11.84
CA LYS A 28 -10.57 6.40 12.14
C LYS A 28 -11.99 5.84 11.93
N PHE A 29 -12.10 4.66 11.33
CA PHE A 29 -13.36 4.02 11.01
C PHE A 29 -13.46 2.64 11.67
N ASN A 30 -14.69 2.22 11.98
CA ASN A 30 -14.96 0.94 12.68
C ASN A 30 -15.73 -0.07 11.82
N ARG A 31 -16.36 0.39 10.72
CA ARG A 31 -17.11 -0.50 9.82
C ARG A 31 -16.16 -0.99 8.73
N LYS A 32 -16.18 -2.30 8.45
CA LYS A 32 -15.33 -2.93 7.43
C LYS A 32 -15.36 -2.18 6.09
N ALA A 33 -16.54 -1.86 5.57
CA ALA A 33 -16.67 -1.16 4.28
C ALA A 33 -16.03 0.24 4.27
N ASP A 34 -16.13 0.98 5.38
CA ASP A 34 -15.51 2.31 5.50
C ASP A 34 -13.98 2.18 5.63
N MET A 35 -13.51 1.18 6.37
CA MET A 35 -12.08 0.88 6.53
C MET A 35 -11.43 0.40 5.23
N GLU A 36 -12.14 -0.37 4.38
CA GLU A 36 -11.64 -0.78 3.06
C GLU A 36 -11.41 0.45 2.16
N LEU A 37 -12.39 1.35 2.08
CA LEU A 37 -12.27 2.59 1.30
C LEU A 37 -11.17 3.48 1.85
N ALA A 38 -11.11 3.65 3.16
CA ALA A 38 -10.07 4.44 3.80
C ALA A 38 -8.68 3.85 3.54
N GLY A 39 -8.54 2.52 3.63
CA GLY A 39 -7.30 1.82 3.32
C GLY A 39 -6.86 2.03 1.88
N PHE A 40 -7.78 1.91 0.93
CA PHE A 40 -7.45 2.11 -0.47
C PHE A 40 -7.05 3.56 -0.75
N LEU A 41 -7.85 4.54 -0.32
CA LEU A 41 -7.58 5.96 -0.52
C LEU A 41 -6.23 6.36 0.10
N SER A 42 -5.96 5.92 1.33
CA SER A 42 -4.69 6.14 2.02
C SER A 42 -3.51 5.58 1.24
N ALA A 43 -3.62 4.37 0.72
CA ALA A 43 -2.55 3.74 -0.04
C ALA A 43 -2.37 4.39 -1.41
N ALA A 44 -3.46 4.68 -2.12
CA ALA A 44 -3.46 5.29 -3.45
C ALA A 44 -2.79 6.67 -3.44
N LEU A 45 -2.98 7.45 -2.37
CA LEU A 45 -2.34 8.75 -2.16
C LEU A 45 -0.99 8.67 -1.41
N ALA A 46 -0.46 7.48 -1.10
CA ALA A 46 0.78 7.32 -0.32
C ALA A 46 2.07 7.58 -1.14
N TYR A 47 2.18 8.76 -1.77
CA TYR A 47 3.36 9.22 -2.50
C TYR A 47 3.58 10.73 -2.32
N GLY A 48 4.83 11.15 -2.13
CA GLY A 48 5.18 12.53 -1.77
C GLY A 48 5.53 12.67 -0.29
N ARG A 49 5.38 13.88 0.27
CA ARG A 49 5.76 14.16 1.67
C ARG A 49 4.63 13.73 2.59
N VAL A 50 4.96 13.09 3.71
CA VAL A 50 3.97 12.48 4.62
C VAL A 50 2.98 13.50 5.19
N GLU A 51 3.42 14.73 5.46
CA GLU A 51 2.54 15.81 5.92
C GLU A 51 1.52 16.22 4.84
N GLN A 52 1.96 16.27 3.58
CA GLN A 52 1.08 16.55 2.44
C GLN A 52 0.08 15.41 2.22
N ILE A 53 0.53 14.16 2.30
CA ILE A 53 -0.34 12.99 2.17
C ILE A 53 -1.45 13.03 3.23
N ASN A 54 -1.10 13.24 4.50
CA ASN A 54 -2.10 13.28 5.58
C ASN A 54 -3.04 14.48 5.49
N ARG A 55 -2.54 15.66 5.11
CA ARG A 55 -3.41 16.83 4.92
C ARG A 55 -4.42 16.59 3.79
N ASP A 56 -3.96 16.04 2.67
CA ASP A 56 -4.82 15.85 1.50
C ASP A 56 -5.81 14.69 1.75
N LEU A 57 -5.41 13.62 2.45
CA LEU A 57 -6.34 12.59 2.96
C LEU A 57 -7.37 13.16 3.92
N GLY A 58 -6.96 14.06 4.83
CA GLY A 58 -7.87 14.77 5.71
C GLY A 58 -8.98 15.48 4.94
N ARG A 59 -8.65 16.21 3.88
CA ARG A 59 -9.65 16.84 2.99
C ARG A 59 -10.61 15.83 2.36
N VAL A 60 -10.10 14.68 1.91
CA VAL A 60 -10.95 13.62 1.34
C VAL A 60 -11.93 13.09 2.41
N PHE A 61 -11.45 12.81 3.62
CA PHE A 61 -12.29 12.28 4.69
C PHE A 61 -13.22 13.33 5.32
N ASP A 62 -12.88 14.62 5.27
CA ASP A 62 -13.78 15.71 5.64
C ASP A 62 -14.97 15.79 4.67
N ILE A 63 -14.73 15.54 3.36
CA ILE A 63 -15.78 15.52 2.34
C ILE A 63 -16.68 14.29 2.48
N THR A 64 -16.08 13.10 2.64
CA THR A 64 -16.83 11.83 2.75
C THR A 64 -17.47 11.61 4.12
N GLY A 65 -16.99 12.32 5.15
CA GLY A 65 -17.48 12.26 6.51
C GLY A 65 -17.17 10.92 7.20
N LYS A 66 -17.98 10.58 8.22
CA LYS A 66 -17.76 9.38 9.07
C LYS A 66 -18.21 8.06 8.43
N ARG A 67 -18.88 8.11 7.27
CA ARG A 67 -19.42 6.93 6.57
C ARG A 67 -19.03 6.93 5.07
N PRO A 68 -17.73 6.83 4.74
CA PRO A 68 -17.26 6.81 3.35
C PRO A 68 -18.00 5.85 2.42
N ALA A 69 -18.36 4.65 2.88
CA ALA A 69 -19.07 3.67 2.05
C ALA A 69 -20.49 4.10 1.71
N GLU A 70 -21.19 4.76 2.64
CA GLU A 70 -22.51 5.35 2.37
C GLU A 70 -22.40 6.57 1.46
N PHE A 71 -21.38 7.41 1.66
CA PHE A 71 -21.07 8.52 0.75
C PHE A 71 -20.85 8.02 -0.68
N VAL A 72 -20.05 6.96 -0.86
CA VAL A 72 -19.79 6.35 -2.16
C VAL A 72 -21.06 5.76 -2.78
N GLY A 73 -21.86 5.02 -2.00
CA GLY A 73 -23.11 4.46 -2.48
C GLY A 73 -24.09 5.51 -3.02
N ASN A 74 -24.07 6.71 -2.43
CA ASN A 74 -24.90 7.85 -2.82
C ASN A 74 -24.16 8.90 -3.68
N PHE A 75 -22.94 8.60 -4.14
CA PHE A 75 -22.09 9.59 -4.80
C PHE A 75 -22.78 10.18 -6.03
N SER A 76 -22.72 11.50 -6.15
CA SER A 76 -23.48 12.29 -7.11
C SER A 76 -22.62 13.32 -7.84
N ASN A 77 -23.17 13.93 -8.90
CA ASN A 77 -22.50 15.04 -9.59
C ASN A 77 -22.30 16.27 -8.70
N ALA A 78 -23.14 16.47 -7.67
CA ALA A 78 -22.94 17.54 -6.69
C ALA A 78 -21.70 17.24 -5.82
N ASP A 79 -21.53 15.97 -5.43
CA ASP A 79 -20.36 15.55 -4.66
C ASP A 79 -19.06 15.60 -5.47
N ARG A 80 -19.11 15.23 -6.75
CA ARG A 80 -17.96 15.41 -7.67
C ARG A 80 -17.44 16.85 -7.66
N LYS A 81 -18.34 17.85 -7.71
CA LYS A 81 -17.95 19.27 -7.67
C LYS A 81 -17.23 19.68 -6.39
N ARG A 82 -17.46 18.98 -5.27
CA ARG A 82 -16.76 19.24 -4.00
C ARG A 82 -15.27 18.90 -4.07
N PHE A 83 -14.86 18.12 -5.08
CA PHE A 83 -13.46 17.81 -5.35
C PHE A 83 -12.81 18.74 -6.39
N ALA A 84 -13.52 19.72 -6.98
CA ALA A 84 -13.00 20.52 -8.09
C ALA A 84 -11.60 21.14 -7.83
N ASP A 85 -11.38 21.64 -6.61
CA ASP A 85 -10.10 22.27 -6.19
C ASP A 85 -9.13 21.29 -5.52
N PHE A 86 -9.48 20.00 -5.46
CA PHE A 86 -8.61 18.99 -4.87
C PHE A 86 -7.41 18.72 -5.78
N LYS A 87 -6.21 18.73 -5.19
CA LYS A 87 -4.98 18.33 -5.87
C LYS A 87 -4.00 17.74 -4.87
N HIS A 88 -3.55 16.52 -5.16
CA HIS A 88 -2.46 15.85 -4.48
C HIS A 88 -1.37 15.50 -5.50
N ARG A 89 -0.35 16.35 -5.59
CA ARG A 89 0.75 16.20 -6.58
C ARG A 89 0.22 16.09 -8.01
N PHE A 90 0.19 14.88 -8.56
CA PHE A 90 -0.29 14.54 -9.91
C PHE A 90 -1.74 14.07 -9.94
N THR A 91 -2.35 13.77 -8.79
CA THR A 91 -3.75 13.37 -8.68
C THR A 91 -4.60 14.61 -8.49
N THR A 92 -5.61 14.73 -9.34
CA THR A 92 -6.59 15.80 -9.37
C THR A 92 -7.86 15.37 -8.65
N GLY A 93 -8.76 16.33 -8.40
CA GLY A 93 -10.08 16.05 -7.88
C GLY A 93 -10.94 15.18 -8.80
N GLU A 94 -10.77 15.33 -10.10
CA GLU A 94 -11.46 14.52 -11.11
C GLU A 94 -11.04 13.04 -10.98
N ASP A 95 -9.73 12.77 -10.82
CA ASP A 95 -9.22 11.41 -10.62
C ASP A 95 -9.82 10.76 -9.35
N VAL A 96 -9.98 11.54 -8.27
CA VAL A 96 -10.58 11.06 -7.01
C VAL A 96 -12.08 10.85 -7.17
N ALA A 97 -12.78 11.73 -7.90
CA ALA A 97 -14.20 11.57 -8.19
C ALA A 97 -14.46 10.35 -9.09
N ASP A 98 -13.62 10.08 -10.09
CA ASP A 98 -13.70 8.87 -10.91
C ASP A 98 -13.41 7.61 -10.10
N LEU A 99 -12.50 7.68 -9.13
CA LEU A 99 -12.28 6.59 -8.17
C LEU A 99 -13.54 6.30 -7.35
N PHE A 100 -14.30 7.31 -6.92
CA PHE A 100 -15.56 7.09 -6.21
C PHE A 100 -16.65 6.48 -7.10
N ASP A 101 -16.75 6.88 -8.37
CA ASP A 101 -17.67 6.23 -9.32
C ASP A 101 -17.29 4.74 -9.52
N VAL A 102 -16.00 4.42 -9.62
CA VAL A 102 -15.52 3.02 -9.67
C VAL A 102 -15.94 2.27 -8.41
N PHE A 103 -15.70 2.84 -7.23
CA PHE A 103 -16.09 2.20 -5.98
C PHE A 103 -17.59 2.02 -5.85
N LYS A 104 -18.39 2.98 -6.32
CA LYS A 104 -19.86 2.85 -6.31
C LYS A 104 -20.30 1.63 -7.12
N VAL A 105 -19.73 1.44 -8.31
CA VAL A 105 -20.00 0.24 -9.13
C VAL A 105 -19.47 -1.02 -8.45
N MET A 106 -18.25 -0.99 -7.89
CA MET A 106 -17.66 -2.14 -7.20
C MET A 106 -18.50 -2.60 -6.01
N LEU A 107 -18.91 -1.66 -5.15
CA LEU A 107 -19.75 -1.95 -3.99
C LEU A 107 -21.15 -2.40 -4.41
N GLY A 108 -21.73 -1.83 -5.47
CA GLY A 108 -23.03 -2.27 -5.98
C GLY A 108 -23.03 -3.68 -6.55
N LYS A 109 -21.97 -4.07 -7.28
CA LYS A 109 -21.88 -5.38 -7.95
C LYS A 109 -21.35 -6.49 -7.05
N TRP A 110 -20.30 -6.24 -6.26
CA TRP A 110 -19.63 -7.26 -5.46
C TRP A 110 -19.87 -7.10 -3.95
N GLY A 111 -20.43 -5.97 -3.49
CA GLY A 111 -20.70 -5.70 -2.08
C GLY A 111 -19.49 -5.29 -1.24
N SER A 112 -18.27 -5.42 -1.75
CA SER A 112 -17.02 -5.01 -1.06
C SER A 112 -15.85 -4.96 -2.04
N ILE A 113 -14.78 -4.25 -1.67
CA ILE A 113 -13.53 -4.25 -2.45
C ILE A 113 -12.89 -5.64 -2.39
N GLU A 114 -12.92 -6.32 -1.24
CA GLU A 114 -12.42 -7.71 -1.12
C GLU A 114 -13.06 -8.65 -2.13
N LYS A 115 -14.39 -8.67 -2.22
CA LYS A 115 -15.10 -9.58 -3.15
C LYS A 115 -14.83 -9.24 -4.60
N CYS A 116 -14.69 -7.96 -4.95
CA CYS A 116 -14.29 -7.56 -6.30
C CYS A 116 -12.89 -8.09 -6.61
N PHE A 117 -11.94 -7.92 -5.68
CA PHE A 117 -10.55 -8.36 -5.83
C PHE A 117 -10.45 -9.90 -5.89
N ALA A 118 -11.14 -10.62 -5.01
CA ALA A 118 -11.20 -12.08 -5.00
C ALA A 118 -11.86 -12.64 -6.27
N GLY A 119 -12.89 -11.97 -6.80
CA GLY A 119 -13.53 -12.32 -8.06
C GLY A 119 -12.64 -12.12 -9.29
N SER A 120 -11.62 -11.27 -9.21
CA SER A 120 -10.61 -11.11 -10.27
C SER A 120 -9.61 -12.26 -10.35
N GLY A 121 -9.56 -13.13 -9.33
CA GLY A 121 -8.78 -14.35 -9.35
C GLY A 121 -8.26 -14.74 -7.97
N VAL A 122 -8.32 -16.04 -7.69
CA VAL A 122 -7.69 -16.69 -6.53
C VAL A 122 -6.88 -17.85 -7.08
N GLY A 123 -5.64 -17.57 -7.50
CA GLY A 123 -4.78 -18.58 -8.11
C GLY A 123 -3.44 -18.01 -8.55
N GLY A 124 -2.38 -18.83 -8.41
CA GLY A 124 -1.00 -18.45 -8.67
C GLY A 124 -0.13 -18.53 -7.42
N GLU A 125 1.19 -18.44 -7.62
CA GLU A 125 2.20 -18.48 -6.54
C GLU A 125 2.05 -17.32 -5.55
N ASN A 126 1.54 -16.17 -6.02
CA ASN A 126 1.35 -14.96 -5.23
C ASN A 126 0.19 -14.11 -5.78
N ILE A 127 -0.14 -13.02 -5.10
CA ILE A 127 -1.31 -12.16 -5.36
C ILE A 127 -1.22 -11.31 -6.65
N LEU A 128 -0.10 -11.31 -7.37
CA LEU A 128 0.12 -10.39 -8.49
C LEU A 128 -0.80 -10.63 -9.69
N SER A 129 -1.15 -11.89 -9.98
CA SER A 129 -2.10 -12.20 -11.05
C SER A 129 -3.48 -11.63 -10.74
N ALA A 130 -3.96 -11.81 -9.51
CA ALA A 130 -5.21 -11.24 -9.03
C ALA A 130 -5.18 -9.70 -9.08
N LEU A 131 -4.05 -9.08 -8.71
CA LEU A 131 -3.87 -7.64 -8.80
C LEU A 131 -3.94 -7.12 -10.24
N GLY A 132 -3.30 -7.81 -11.20
CA GLY A 132 -3.38 -7.46 -12.62
C GLY A 132 -4.83 -7.51 -13.13
N ALA A 133 -5.53 -8.61 -12.86
CA ALA A 133 -6.92 -8.78 -13.24
C ALA A 133 -7.87 -7.77 -12.55
N PHE A 134 -7.57 -7.38 -11.30
CA PHE A 134 -8.30 -6.33 -10.60
C PHE A 134 -8.16 -4.96 -11.29
N CYS A 135 -6.95 -4.61 -11.76
CA CYS A 135 -6.73 -3.40 -12.55
C CYS A 135 -7.48 -3.45 -13.90
N GLU A 136 -7.55 -4.61 -14.56
CA GLU A 136 -8.34 -4.80 -15.77
C GLU A 136 -9.84 -4.65 -15.52
N GLN A 137 -10.33 -5.19 -14.40
CA GLN A 137 -11.72 -5.06 -13.94
C GLN A 137 -12.10 -3.60 -13.71
N VAL A 138 -11.20 -2.76 -13.18
CA VAL A 138 -11.40 -1.31 -13.08
C VAL A 138 -11.55 -0.68 -14.45
N GLY A 139 -10.72 -1.07 -15.41
CA GLY A 139 -10.82 -0.61 -16.79
C GLY A 139 -12.15 -1.01 -17.46
N GLN A 140 -12.68 -2.19 -17.12
CA GLN A 140 -14.01 -2.61 -17.56
C GLN A 140 -15.12 -1.76 -16.94
N ILE A 141 -15.03 -1.47 -15.63
CA ILE A 141 -15.99 -0.59 -14.95
C ILE A 141 -16.02 0.81 -15.59
N GLN A 142 -14.85 1.36 -15.95
CA GLN A 142 -14.78 2.65 -16.65
C GLN A 142 -15.52 2.62 -18.00
N ARG A 143 -15.34 1.55 -18.78
CA ARG A 143 -16.08 1.36 -20.05
C ARG A 143 -17.59 1.28 -19.84
N GLU A 144 -18.05 0.58 -18.80
CA GLU A 144 -19.47 0.50 -18.44
C GLU A 144 -20.05 1.86 -18.05
N LEU A 145 -19.23 2.73 -17.43
CA LEU A 145 -19.58 4.11 -17.13
C LEU A 145 -19.49 5.04 -18.36
N GLY A 146 -19.15 4.51 -19.54
CA GLY A 146 -18.98 5.28 -20.78
C GLY A 146 -17.73 6.17 -20.77
N ARG A 147 -16.70 5.82 -19.99
CA ARG A 147 -15.47 6.61 -19.82
C ARG A 147 -14.23 5.82 -20.20
N GLU A 148 -13.18 6.53 -20.59
CA GLU A 148 -11.87 5.92 -20.79
C GLU A 148 -11.18 5.69 -19.44
N PHE A 149 -10.47 4.57 -19.30
CA PHE A 149 -9.55 4.38 -18.18
C PHE A 149 -8.29 5.25 -18.37
N HIS A 150 -8.42 6.54 -18.07
CA HIS A 150 -7.40 7.56 -18.28
C HIS A 150 -6.19 7.41 -17.34
N ARG A 151 -5.11 8.12 -17.68
CA ARG A 151 -3.81 8.06 -17.00
C ARG A 151 -3.88 8.32 -15.49
N GLY A 152 -4.69 9.27 -15.05
CA GLY A 152 -4.78 9.66 -13.66
C GLY A 152 -5.40 8.57 -12.78
N LEU A 153 -6.48 7.93 -13.22
CA LEU A 153 -7.05 6.78 -12.52
C LEU A 153 -6.14 5.55 -12.60
N ARG A 154 -5.49 5.29 -13.75
CA ARG A 154 -4.46 4.22 -13.87
C ARG A 154 -3.31 4.42 -12.88
N TYR A 155 -2.97 5.68 -12.59
CA TYR A 155 -1.96 5.99 -11.59
C TYR A 155 -2.40 5.61 -10.17
N LEU A 156 -3.70 5.60 -9.86
CA LEU A 156 -4.21 5.14 -8.56
C LEU A 156 -4.31 3.61 -8.48
N PHE A 157 -4.49 2.93 -9.61
CA PHE A 157 -4.56 1.47 -9.75
C PHE A 157 -3.35 0.91 -10.51
N THR A 158 -2.15 1.01 -9.93
CA THR A 158 -0.92 0.56 -10.61
C THR A 158 -0.94 -0.95 -10.87
N SER A 159 -0.75 -1.37 -12.12
CA SER A 159 -0.73 -2.79 -12.50
C SER A 159 0.69 -3.38 -12.56
N PRO A 160 0.88 -4.65 -12.16
CA PRO A 160 2.15 -5.38 -12.38
C PRO A 160 2.55 -5.45 -13.86
N ALA A 161 1.56 -5.46 -14.76
CA ALA A 161 1.79 -5.53 -16.22
C ALA A 161 2.55 -4.30 -16.76
N ASP A 162 2.44 -3.15 -16.07
CA ASP A 162 3.13 -1.91 -16.44
C ASP A 162 4.62 -1.91 -16.01
N GLY A 163 5.13 -3.02 -15.45
CA GLY A 163 6.47 -3.12 -14.87
C GLY A 163 6.63 -2.38 -13.53
N SER A 164 5.57 -1.75 -13.04
CA SER A 164 5.52 -1.03 -11.77
C SER A 164 5.82 -1.97 -10.60
N VAL A 165 6.56 -1.47 -9.61
CA VAL A 165 6.76 -2.19 -8.33
C VAL A 165 5.47 -2.32 -7.51
N CYS A 166 4.39 -1.63 -7.92
CA CYS A 166 3.06 -1.70 -7.32
C CYS A 166 3.02 -1.41 -5.81
N LYS A 167 4.00 -0.65 -5.28
CA LYS A 167 4.14 -0.36 -3.85
C LYS A 167 2.83 0.03 -3.18
N ARG A 168 2.04 0.91 -3.80
CA ARG A 168 0.78 1.40 -3.22
C ARG A 168 -0.29 0.31 -3.14
N MET A 169 -0.45 -0.47 -4.21
CA MET A 169 -1.38 -1.61 -4.21
C MET A 169 -0.93 -2.71 -3.24
N ASN A 170 0.37 -3.04 -3.21
CA ASN A 170 0.92 -4.00 -2.26
C ASN A 170 0.76 -3.53 -0.81
N LEU A 171 0.91 -2.23 -0.55
CA LEU A 171 0.69 -1.63 0.77
C LEU A 171 -0.77 -1.78 1.22
N PHE A 172 -1.72 -1.44 0.33
CA PHE A 172 -3.15 -1.66 0.58
C PHE A 172 -3.44 -3.13 0.88
N LEU A 173 -2.98 -4.05 0.03
CA LEU A 173 -3.20 -5.49 0.19
C LEU A 173 -2.61 -6.01 1.50
N ARG A 174 -1.41 -5.55 1.88
CA ARG A 174 -0.79 -5.88 3.17
C ARG A 174 -1.70 -5.48 4.33
N TRP A 175 -2.16 -4.23 4.35
CA TRP A 175 -3.04 -3.70 5.39
C TRP A 175 -4.36 -4.47 5.50
N MET A 176 -4.92 -4.89 4.37
CA MET A 176 -6.21 -5.56 4.33
C MET A 176 -6.11 -7.06 4.67
N VAL A 177 -5.08 -7.76 4.21
CA VAL A 177 -4.97 -9.22 4.36
C VAL A 177 -4.27 -9.60 5.67
N ARG A 178 -3.17 -8.93 6.01
CA ARG A 178 -2.36 -9.25 7.18
C ARG A 178 -2.96 -8.63 8.44
N LYS A 179 -2.96 -9.37 9.55
CA LYS A 179 -3.45 -8.92 10.85
C LYS A 179 -2.35 -8.97 11.89
N ASP A 180 -2.04 -7.83 12.51
CA ASP A 180 -1.17 -7.71 13.67
C ASP A 180 -1.42 -6.35 14.38
N ASP A 181 -0.46 -5.87 15.18
CA ASP A 181 -0.58 -4.59 15.89
C ASP A 181 -0.58 -3.35 14.95
N VAL A 182 -0.21 -3.54 13.68
CA VAL A 182 -0.14 -2.48 12.67
C VAL A 182 -1.23 -2.66 11.61
N ASP A 183 -1.27 -3.80 10.93
CA ASP A 183 -2.16 -4.07 9.80
C ASP A 183 -3.56 -4.54 10.26
N ALA A 184 -4.60 -4.13 9.53
CA ALA A 184 -6.00 -4.25 9.98
C ALA A 184 -6.57 -5.66 9.82
N GLY A 185 -6.14 -6.40 8.78
CA GLY A 185 -6.53 -7.80 8.60
C GLY A 185 -8.03 -8.01 8.38
N LEU A 186 -8.66 -7.15 7.58
CA LEU A 186 -10.09 -7.17 7.25
C LEU A 186 -10.47 -8.27 6.26
N TRP A 187 -9.56 -8.64 5.37
CA TRP A 187 -9.77 -9.63 4.32
C TRP A 187 -9.49 -11.04 4.87
N LYS A 188 -10.21 -12.01 4.33
CA LYS A 188 -10.16 -13.44 4.68
C LYS A 188 -10.01 -14.33 3.44
N SER A 189 -10.17 -13.75 2.25
CA SER A 189 -10.11 -14.47 0.98
C SER A 189 -8.68 -14.82 0.53
N PHE A 190 -7.67 -14.27 1.19
CA PHE A 190 -6.25 -14.43 0.84
C PHE A 190 -5.42 -14.74 2.08
N ASP A 191 -4.37 -15.54 1.90
CA ASP A 191 -3.37 -15.78 2.94
C ASP A 191 -2.21 -14.78 2.82
N LYS A 192 -1.66 -14.38 3.96
CA LYS A 192 -0.56 -13.40 4.00
C LYS A 192 0.74 -13.92 3.36
N SER A 193 0.92 -15.24 3.23
CA SER A 193 2.03 -15.83 2.47
C SER A 193 2.01 -15.51 0.98
N GLN A 194 0.85 -15.11 0.43
CA GLN A 194 0.68 -14.75 -0.98
C GLN A 194 1.03 -13.28 -1.27
N LEU A 195 1.26 -12.48 -0.24
CA LEU A 195 1.49 -11.04 -0.38
C LEU A 195 2.89 -10.73 -0.92
N ILE A 196 2.99 -9.60 -1.62
CA ILE A 196 4.25 -9.04 -2.11
C ILE A 196 4.64 -7.85 -1.25
N VAL A 197 5.93 -7.75 -0.93
CA VAL A 197 6.47 -6.63 -0.13
C VAL A 197 6.18 -5.27 -0.81
N PRO A 198 5.63 -4.29 -0.09
CA PRO A 198 5.51 -2.91 -0.56
C PRO A 198 6.90 -2.24 -0.64
N VAL A 199 7.57 -2.34 -1.78
CA VAL A 199 8.93 -1.80 -1.93
C VAL A 199 8.90 -0.29 -2.20
N ASP A 200 9.20 0.50 -1.18
CA ASP A 200 9.54 1.92 -1.32
C ASP A 200 11.06 2.15 -1.37
N VAL A 201 11.48 3.42 -1.33
CA VAL A 201 12.90 3.80 -1.37
C VAL A 201 13.69 3.33 -0.14
N HIS A 202 13.04 3.20 1.02
CA HIS A 202 13.66 2.74 2.26
C HIS A 202 13.82 1.22 2.22
N ILE A 203 12.76 0.49 1.86
CA ILE A 203 12.79 -0.95 1.68
C ILE A 203 13.84 -1.31 0.64
N ALA A 204 13.78 -0.75 -0.57
CA ALA A 204 14.76 -1.03 -1.63
C ALA A 204 16.20 -0.80 -1.16
N ARG A 205 16.46 0.27 -0.41
CA ARG A 205 17.81 0.54 0.11
C ARG A 205 18.24 -0.49 1.15
N LEU A 206 17.40 -0.74 2.16
CA LEU A 206 17.73 -1.61 3.29
C LEU A 206 17.82 -3.06 2.85
N THR A 207 16.96 -3.52 1.94
CA THR A 207 17.03 -4.88 1.39
C THR A 207 18.24 -5.07 0.47
N LYS A 208 18.71 -4.01 -0.20
CA LYS A 208 20.00 -4.03 -0.92
C LYS A 208 21.18 -4.17 0.04
N ILE A 209 21.12 -3.50 1.21
CA ILE A 209 22.12 -3.65 2.29
C ILE A 209 22.11 -5.07 2.87
N LEU A 210 20.92 -5.65 3.06
CA LEU A 210 20.77 -7.02 3.55
C LEU A 210 21.16 -8.09 2.52
N GLY A 211 21.43 -7.70 1.27
CA GLY A 211 21.82 -8.61 0.19
C GLY A 211 20.65 -9.36 -0.47
N PHE A 212 19.42 -8.86 -0.36
CA PHE A 212 18.24 -9.52 -0.94
C PHE A 212 18.08 -9.28 -2.45
N HIS A 213 18.68 -8.21 -2.95
CA HIS A 213 18.79 -7.93 -4.38
C HIS A 213 20.00 -7.02 -4.64
N SER A 214 20.44 -6.97 -5.90
CA SER A 214 21.53 -6.12 -6.36
C SER A 214 21.10 -5.06 -7.39
N ARG A 215 19.82 -5.07 -7.81
CA ARG A 215 19.29 -4.21 -8.89
C ARG A 215 19.47 -2.71 -8.60
N GLU A 216 19.71 -1.94 -9.67
CA GLU A 216 19.78 -0.47 -9.61
C GLU A 216 18.40 0.20 -9.69
N THR A 217 17.52 -0.33 -10.54
CA THR A 217 16.14 0.14 -10.68
C THR A 217 15.17 -0.83 -10.01
N THR A 218 14.22 -0.27 -9.26
CA THR A 218 13.14 -1.05 -8.64
C THR A 218 12.05 -1.34 -9.66
N SER A 219 11.73 -2.60 -9.83
CA SER A 219 10.62 -3.08 -10.67
C SER A 219 9.83 -4.14 -9.91
N ILE A 220 8.76 -4.66 -10.50
CA ILE A 220 8.03 -5.79 -9.92
C ILE A 220 8.95 -7.00 -9.62
N LYS A 221 9.97 -7.23 -10.46
CA LYS A 221 10.97 -8.28 -10.24
C LYS A 221 11.76 -8.07 -8.94
N THR A 222 12.10 -6.81 -8.63
CA THR A 222 12.77 -6.46 -7.37
C THR A 222 11.88 -6.79 -6.17
N ALA A 223 10.58 -6.50 -6.25
CA ALA A 223 9.64 -6.84 -5.17
C ALA A 223 9.49 -8.35 -4.99
N ILE A 224 9.45 -9.11 -6.08
CA ILE A 224 9.42 -10.58 -6.03
C ILE A 224 10.69 -11.14 -5.40
N GLU A 225 11.88 -10.68 -5.80
CA GLU A 225 13.17 -11.09 -5.23
C GLU A 225 13.26 -10.82 -3.72
N ILE A 226 12.87 -9.60 -3.31
CA ILE A 226 12.82 -9.22 -1.89
C ILE A 226 11.84 -10.10 -1.12
N THR A 227 10.64 -10.32 -1.66
CA THR A 227 9.60 -11.16 -1.03
C THR A 227 10.09 -12.60 -0.87
N ALA A 228 10.73 -13.17 -1.89
CA ALA A 228 11.30 -14.51 -1.84
C ALA A 228 12.45 -14.62 -0.81
N ALA A 229 13.27 -13.57 -0.66
CA ALA A 229 14.31 -13.53 0.38
C ALA A 229 13.71 -13.53 1.79
N PHE A 230 12.65 -12.75 2.04
CA PHE A 230 11.93 -12.79 3.31
C PHE A 230 11.20 -14.11 3.54
N ALA A 231 10.63 -14.73 2.50
CA ALA A 231 9.97 -16.03 2.60
C ALA A 231 10.93 -17.14 3.07
N LYS A 232 12.23 -17.04 2.80
CA LYS A 232 13.25 -17.96 3.34
C LYS A 232 13.43 -17.82 4.86
N ILE A 233 12.98 -16.71 5.45
CA ILE A 233 13.13 -16.40 6.88
C ILE A 233 11.80 -16.65 7.62
N GLU A 234 10.71 -16.15 7.04
CA GLU A 234 9.34 -16.28 7.54
C GLU A 234 8.39 -16.64 6.37
N PRO A 235 8.28 -17.93 6.01
CA PRO A 235 7.53 -18.37 4.83
C PRO A 235 6.02 -18.14 4.94
N ARG A 236 5.49 -18.08 6.17
CA ARG A 236 4.05 -17.85 6.39
C ARG A 236 3.68 -16.37 6.38
N ASP A 237 4.66 -15.47 6.35
CA ASP A 237 4.43 -14.01 6.37
C ASP A 237 5.63 -13.26 5.77
N PRO A 238 5.86 -13.37 4.45
CA PRO A 238 7.03 -12.79 3.79
C PRO A 238 7.04 -11.26 3.78
N VAL A 239 5.93 -10.62 4.17
CA VAL A 239 5.79 -9.17 4.27
C VAL A 239 5.91 -8.66 5.71
N LYS A 240 6.14 -9.55 6.70
CA LYS A 240 6.17 -9.21 8.14
C LYS A 240 7.05 -8.03 8.51
N TYR A 241 8.22 -7.91 7.88
CA TYR A 241 9.29 -7.04 8.36
C TYR A 241 9.34 -5.67 7.69
N ASP A 242 8.55 -5.43 6.64
CA ASP A 242 8.71 -4.23 5.82
C ASP A 242 8.36 -2.96 6.61
N PHE A 243 7.24 -2.95 7.35
CA PHE A 243 6.89 -1.81 8.20
C PHE A 243 8.02 -1.47 9.18
N ALA A 244 8.51 -2.46 9.94
CA ALA A 244 9.56 -2.26 10.93
C ALA A 244 10.89 -1.79 10.30
N LEU A 245 11.31 -2.40 9.18
CA LEU A 245 12.53 -2.00 8.48
C LEU A 245 12.44 -0.57 7.95
N SER A 246 11.30 -0.17 7.39
CA SER A 246 11.12 1.18 6.86
C SER A 246 11.36 2.27 7.91
N ARG A 247 11.08 1.98 9.21
CA ARG A 247 11.29 2.92 10.31
C ARG A 247 12.76 3.27 10.54
N ILE A 248 13.70 2.39 10.22
CA ILE A 248 15.14 2.75 10.26
C ILE A 248 15.43 3.87 9.26
N GLY A 249 14.77 3.85 8.10
CA GLY A 249 14.90 4.90 7.09
C GLY A 249 14.15 6.19 7.47
N ILE A 250 12.96 6.06 8.05
CA ILE A 250 12.04 7.19 8.30
C ILE A 250 12.33 7.88 9.65
N VAL A 251 12.55 7.12 10.71
CA VAL A 251 12.75 7.63 12.08
C VAL A 251 14.23 7.91 12.33
N GLU A 252 15.09 6.93 12.03
CA GLU A 252 16.53 7.02 12.34
C GLU A 252 17.32 7.71 11.22
N GLY A 253 16.66 8.11 10.14
CA GLY A 253 17.25 8.87 9.04
C GLY A 253 18.31 8.10 8.25
N CYS A 254 18.25 6.77 8.20
CA CYS A 254 19.25 5.98 7.48
C CYS A 254 19.23 6.29 5.98
N THR A 255 20.33 6.84 5.45
CA THR A 255 20.52 7.14 4.02
C THR A 255 21.32 6.06 3.27
N GLY A 256 21.77 5.03 3.98
CA GLY A 256 22.70 4.02 3.47
C GLY A 256 24.16 4.48 3.41
N LYS A 257 24.45 5.71 3.87
CA LYS A 257 25.79 6.23 4.09
C LYS A 257 26.09 6.29 5.59
N PRO A 258 27.36 6.25 6.01
CA PRO A 258 27.73 6.41 7.41
C PRO A 258 27.12 7.68 8.03
N SER A 259 26.57 7.55 9.24
CA SER A 259 26.00 8.64 10.03
C SER A 259 26.21 8.37 11.53
N GLY A 260 25.91 9.36 12.37
CA GLY A 260 26.02 9.22 13.83
C GLY A 260 25.16 8.10 14.43
N TYR A 261 24.03 7.76 13.80
CA TYR A 261 23.16 6.67 14.26
C TYR A 261 23.76 5.27 14.01
N CYS A 262 24.67 5.13 13.03
CA CYS A 262 25.13 3.82 12.57
C CYS A 262 25.70 2.92 13.67
N ALA A 263 26.34 3.49 14.69
CA ALA A 263 26.90 2.72 15.82
C ALA A 263 25.83 1.95 16.61
N ASN A 264 24.59 2.45 16.62
CA ASN A 264 23.45 1.86 17.33
C ASN A 264 22.49 1.11 16.39
N CYS A 265 22.79 1.08 15.08
CA CYS A 265 21.92 0.47 14.10
C CYS A 265 22.05 -1.05 14.12
N GLU A 266 20.92 -1.74 14.26
CA GLU A 266 20.82 -3.20 14.29
C GLU A 266 21.31 -3.83 12.97
N LEU A 267 21.36 -3.06 11.89
CA LEU A 267 21.83 -3.50 10.57
C LEU A 267 23.32 -3.26 10.29
N LEU A 268 24.07 -2.69 11.24
CA LEU A 268 25.47 -2.27 11.03
C LEU A 268 26.36 -3.38 10.47
N ILE A 269 26.18 -4.62 10.92
CA ILE A 269 27.00 -5.76 10.48
C ILE A 269 26.86 -6.04 8.97
N TRP A 270 25.71 -5.77 8.37
CA TRP A 270 25.50 -5.92 6.92
C TRP A 270 26.05 -4.72 6.14
N CYS A 271 25.96 -3.52 6.71
CA CYS A 271 26.61 -2.35 6.12
C CYS A 271 28.12 -2.53 5.99
N LYS A 272 28.78 -3.09 7.01
CA LYS A 272 30.24 -3.33 7.00
C LYS A 272 30.66 -4.33 5.92
N LYS A 273 29.93 -5.44 5.76
CA LYS A 273 30.19 -6.48 4.75
C LYS A 273 30.10 -6.02 3.30
N ARG A 274 29.58 -4.82 3.05
CA ARG A 274 29.33 -4.26 1.72
C ARG A 274 30.36 -3.21 1.31
N ALA A 275 31.18 -2.77 2.27
CA ALA A 275 32.29 -1.84 2.04
C ALA A 275 33.59 -2.57 1.64
N ASP A 276 33.59 -3.90 1.75
CA ASP A 276 34.60 -4.82 1.23
C ASP A 276 34.16 -5.36 -0.15
#